data_AF-A0AAD3WUZ8-F1
#
_entry.id   AF-A0AAD3WUZ8-F1
#
_cell.length_a   1.000
_cell.length_b   1.000
_cell.length_c   1.000
_cell.angle_alpha   90.00
_cell.angle_beta   90.00
_cell.angle_gamma   90.00
#
_symmetry.space_group_name_H-M   'P 1'
#
loop_
_entity.id
_entity.type
_entity.pdbx_description
1 polymer ?
#
loop_
_entity_poly.entity_id
_entity_poly.type
_entity_poly.pdbx_seq_one_letter_code
_entity_poly.pdbx_strand_id
1 'polypeptide(L)' 'MLFMLMFTLSLDNHANYDHMVALANCGFNDVSNIQLLCKECNQIGKRAGEAVTSTLYQNWY' A
#
# COMPACT_ATOMS: atom_id res chain seq x y z
N MET A 1 28.89 -5.98 -7.13
CA MET A 1 27.77 -6.91 -6.84
C MET A 1 27.42 -6.86 -5.35
N LEU A 2 26.88 -5.73 -4.89
CA LEU A 2 26.59 -5.47 -3.47
C LEU A 2 25.17 -4.88 -3.35
N PHE A 3 24.16 -5.58 -3.87
CA PHE A 3 22.76 -5.18 -3.83
C PHE A 3 21.86 -6.38 -3.47
N MET A 4 22.17 -7.05 -2.36
CA MET A 4 21.23 -8.01 -1.76
C MET A 4 21.14 -7.77 -0.25
N LEU A 5 21.06 -6.51 0.15
CA LEU A 5 20.66 -6.16 1.51
C LEU A 5 19.14 -6.30 1.59
N MET A 6 18.75 -7.48 2.07
CA MET A 6 17.63 -7.67 2.99
C MET A 6 16.22 -7.42 2.42
N PHE A 7 15.73 -8.38 1.65
CA PHE A 7 14.29 -8.68 1.62
C PHE A 7 13.94 -9.33 2.97
N THR A 8 13.71 -8.54 4.02
CA THR A 8 13.03 -9.04 5.22
C THR A 8 11.58 -9.30 4.86
N LEU A 9 11.30 -10.51 4.35
CA LEU A 9 9.95 -11.05 4.42
C LEU A 9 9.70 -11.39 5.88
N SER A 10 8.99 -10.54 6.61
CA SER A 10 8.53 -10.90 7.95
C SER A 10 7.62 -12.12 7.80
N LEU A 11 8.07 -13.27 8.29
CA LEU A 11 7.33 -14.54 8.23
C LEU A 11 6.00 -14.47 9.02
N ASP A 12 5.86 -13.45 9.86
CA ASP A 12 4.72 -13.14 10.72
C ASP A 12 3.97 -11.88 10.28
N ASN A 13 3.97 -11.55 8.97
CA ASN A 13 3.18 -10.42 8.46
C ASN A 13 1.69 -10.78 8.37
N HIS A 14 1.01 -10.82 9.51
CA HIS A 14 -0.44 -11.06 9.55
C HIS A 14 -1.25 -9.91 8.93
N ALA A 15 -0.70 -8.68 8.93
CA ALA A 15 -1.38 -7.46 8.54
C ALA A 15 -0.51 -6.62 7.61
N ASN A 16 -0.97 -6.37 6.38
CA ASN A 16 -0.21 -5.61 5.39
C ASN A 16 -0.60 -4.13 5.47
N TYR A 17 0.23 -3.33 6.13
CA TYR A 17 0.12 -1.88 6.15
C TYR A 17 0.85 -1.29 4.94
N ASP A 18 0.18 -0.43 4.20
CA ASP A 18 0.74 0.18 2.99
C ASP A 18 0.18 1.57 2.75
N HIS A 19 0.87 2.35 1.92
CA HIS A 19 0.48 3.72 1.63
C HIS A 19 -0.72 3.76 0.67
N MET A 20 -1.74 4.58 0.95
CA MET A 20 -2.88 4.80 0.04
C MET A 20 -2.41 5.32 -1.31
N VAL A 21 -1.63 6.40 -1.28
CA VAL A 21 -0.87 6.90 -2.43
C VAL A 21 0.57 6.44 -2.26
N ALA A 22 1.11 5.71 -3.24
CA ALA A 22 2.49 5.24 -3.19
C ALA A 22 3.49 6.42 -3.09
N LEU A 23 4.56 6.25 -2.32
CA LEU A 23 5.62 7.28 -2.20
C LEU A 23 6.25 7.63 -3.56
N ALA A 24 6.35 6.65 -4.47
CA ALA A 24 6.83 6.85 -5.84
C ALA A 24 5.91 7.77 -6.67
N ASN A 25 4.63 7.88 -6.28
CA ASN A 25 3.61 8.71 -6.92
C ASN A 25 3.27 9.94 -6.05
N CYS A 26 4.29 10.51 -5.40
CA CYS A 26 4.17 11.71 -4.54
C CYS A 26 3.26 11.53 -3.31
N GLY A 27 3.02 10.30 -2.86
CA GLY A 27 2.37 10.04 -1.59
C GLY A 27 3.20 10.55 -0.40
N PHE A 28 2.52 11.05 0.63
CA PHE A 28 3.18 11.52 1.85
C PHE A 28 3.53 10.36 2.79
N ASN A 29 4.66 10.46 3.48
CA ASN A 29 5.07 9.50 4.52
C ASN A 29 4.53 9.94 5.89
N ASP A 30 3.21 9.91 6.05
CA ASP A 30 2.53 10.27 7.29
C ASP A 30 1.39 9.28 7.59
N VAL A 31 0.93 9.27 8.84
CA VAL A 31 -0.06 8.29 9.33
C VAL A 31 -1.39 8.37 8.59
N SER A 32 -1.75 9.52 8.02
CA SER A 32 -2.98 9.68 7.25
C SER A 32 -2.92 9.00 5.88
N ASN A 33 -1.72 8.68 5.37
CA ASN A 33 -1.54 7.98 4.11
C ASN A 33 -1.35 6.46 4.30
N ILE A 34 -1.61 5.87 5.47
CA ILE A 34 -1.45 4.43 5.71
C ILE A 34 -2.82 3.74 5.74
N GLN A 35 -2.95 2.61 5.04
CA GLN A 35 -4.13 1.73 5.07
C GLN A 35 -3.74 0.28 5.38
N LEU A 36 -4.67 -0.47 5.97
CA LEU A 36 -4.56 -1.91 6.18
C LEU A 36 -5.19 -2.65 5.00
N LEU A 37 -4.46 -3.60 4.42
CA LEU A 37 -4.91 -4.41 3.30
C LEU A 37 -4.73 -5.90 3.54
N CYS A 38 -5.55 -6.70 2.85
CA CYS A 38 -5.30 -8.13 2.73
C CYS A 38 -4.02 -8.38 1.90
N LYS A 39 -3.39 -9.55 2.07
CA LYS A 39 -2.14 -9.88 1.38
C LYS A 39 -2.31 -9.83 -0.15
N GLU A 40 -3.39 -10.41 -0.65
CA GLU A 40 -3.71 -10.47 -2.08
C GLU A 40 -4.05 -9.07 -2.62
N CYS A 41 -4.80 -8.29 -1.84
CA CYS A 41 -5.18 -6.92 -2.13
C CYS A 41 -3.94 -6.03 -2.28
N ASN A 42 -2.96 -6.19 -1.39
CA ASN A 42 -1.72 -5.42 -1.39
C ASN A 42 -0.77 -5.86 -2.52
N GLN A 43 -0.42 -7.15 -2.56
CA GLN A 43 0.67 -7.67 -3.40
C GLN A 43 0.26 -7.93 -4.86
N ILE A 44 -1.03 -8.21 -5.09
CA ILE A 44 -1.56 -8.52 -6.43
C ILE A 44 -2.39 -7.34 -6.95
N GLY A 45 -3.35 -6.87 -6.15
CA GLY A 45 -4.31 -5.84 -6.57
C GLY A 45 -3.71 -4.44 -6.69
N LYS A 46 -3.16 -3.91 -5.59
CA LYS A 46 -2.74 -2.51 -5.47
C LYS A 46 -1.34 -2.25 -6.02
N ARG A 47 -0.32 -2.93 -5.47
CA ARG A 47 1.10 -2.68 -5.78
C ARG A 47 1.43 -1.17 -5.67
N ALA A 48 2.28 -0.67 -6.57
CA ALA A 48 2.55 0.76 -6.76
C ALA A 48 1.60 1.41 -7.80
N GLY A 49 0.41 0.83 -8.00
CA GLY A 49 -0.60 1.34 -8.92
C GLY A 49 -1.22 2.67 -8.47
N GLU A 50 -2.15 3.18 -9.26
CA GLU A 50 -2.89 4.40 -8.93
C GLU A 50 -3.77 4.23 -7.68
N ALA A 51 -3.93 5.31 -6.93
CA ALA A 51 -4.86 5.37 -5.83
C ALA A 51 -6.28 5.56 -6.38
N VAL A 52 -7.05 4.47 -6.44
CA VAL A 52 -8.44 4.48 -6.95
C VAL A 52 -9.41 4.39 -5.78
N THR A 53 -10.42 5.25 -5.77
CA THR A 53 -11.52 5.22 -4.79
C THR A 53 -12.79 4.63 -5.41
N SER A 54 -13.58 3.89 -4.65
CA SER A 54 -14.89 3.43 -5.11
C SER A 54 -15.86 4.61 -5.30
N THR A 55 -16.81 4.46 -6.21
CA THR A 55 -17.91 5.43 -6.38
C THR A 55 -19.01 5.30 -5.31
N LEU A 56 -18.90 4.32 -4.41
CA LEU A 56 -19.93 4.00 -3.41
C LEU A 56 -20.32 5.21 -2.55
N TYR A 57 -19.33 6.03 -2.18
CA TYR A 57 -19.53 7.18 -1.32
C TYR A 57 -19.59 8.52 -2.05
N GLN A 58 -19.50 8.55 -3.38
CA GLN A 58 -19.46 9.81 -4.13
C GLN A 58 -20.79 10.58 -4.10
N ASN A 59 -21.93 9.89 -4.00
CA ASN A 59 -23.24 10.53 -4.00
C ASN A 59 -23.59 11.29 -2.71
N TRP A 60 -22.76 11.17 -1.66
CA TRP A 60 -22.98 11.85 -0.38
C TRP A 60 -22.25 13.19 -0.24
N TYR A 61 -21.49 13.60 -1.26
CA TYR A 61 -20.86 14.90 -1.39
C TYR A 61 -21.47 15.67 -2.57
#